data_AF-A0A954HV04-F1
#
_entry.id   AF-A0A954HV04-F1
#
_cell.length_a   1.000
_cell.length_b   1.000
_cell.length_c   1.000
_cell.angle_alpha   90.00
_cell.angle_beta   90.00
_cell.angle_gamma   90.00
#
_symmetry.space_group_name_H-M   'P 1'
#
loop_
_entity.id
_entity.type
_entity.pdbx_description
1 polymer ?
#
loop_
_entity_poly.entity_id
_entity_poly.type
_entity_poly.pdbx_seq_one_letter_code
_entity_poly.pdbx_strand_id
1 'polypeptide(L)'
;AMPHSRRITQFIDHRIVPWAAISLVPVMFLFYGTVLDDAVHLPMSAFFGVIIRSTLHAGRSPVHLVNNSFFGYLGQISYGIYCYHVFCIGLAIRLTAQSGYTGPSGNLLLYALTIALTVFVSAVSFHFFEYPITAMSRRLFVHSPLSEGSCR
;
A
#
# COMPACT_ATOMS: atom_id res chain seq x y z
N ALA A 1 -7.03 27.22 -26.80
CA ALA A 1 -6.29 27.27 -25.51
C ALA A 1 -6.27 25.85 -24.94
N MET A 2 -5.18 25.17 -24.56
CA MET A 2 -3.81 25.55 -24.25
C MET A 2 -2.84 24.42 -24.69
N PRO A 3 -1.94 24.63 -25.65
CA PRO A 3 -0.93 23.64 -26.07
C PRO A 3 0.28 23.51 -25.12
N HIS A 4 0.39 24.37 -24.10
CA HIS A 4 1.56 24.44 -23.22
C HIS A 4 1.62 23.34 -22.15
N SER A 5 0.47 22.80 -21.74
CA SER A 5 0.36 21.76 -20.70
C SER A 5 0.97 20.42 -21.11
N ARG A 6 0.95 20.08 -22.41
CA ARG A 6 1.52 18.83 -22.94
C ARG A 6 3.04 18.74 -22.84
N ARG A 7 3.77 19.86 -22.90
CA ARG A 7 5.25 19.84 -22.80
C ARG A 7 5.73 19.61 -21.36
N ILE A 8 5.05 20.21 -20.39
CA ILE A 8 5.38 20.06 -18.97
C ILE A 8 5.10 18.62 -18.52
N THR A 9 4.00 18.03 -18.98
CA THR A 9 3.68 16.62 -18.70
C THR A 9 4.64 15.65 -19.38
N GLN A 10 5.13 15.94 -20.59
CA GLN A 10 6.16 15.12 -21.26
C GLN A 10 7.53 15.14 -20.56
N PHE A 11 7.90 16.25 -19.91
CA PHE A 11 9.13 16.35 -19.12
C PHE A 11 9.00 15.58 -17.79
N ILE A 12 7.82 15.62 -17.17
CA ILE A 12 7.54 14.91 -15.91
C ILE A 12 7.38 13.40 -16.12
N ASP A 13 6.90 12.95 -17.27
CA ASP A 13 6.80 11.51 -17.63
C ASP A 13 8.15 10.90 -18.07
N HIS A 14 9.25 11.64 -17.97
CA HIS A 14 10.56 11.08 -18.30
C HIS A 14 10.92 9.95 -17.34
N ARG A 15 11.45 8.84 -17.87
CA ARG A 15 11.79 7.58 -17.15
C ARG A 15 12.64 7.79 -15.88
N ILE A 16 13.32 8.92 -15.77
CA ILE A 16 14.23 9.28 -14.67
C ILE A 16 13.46 9.82 -13.45
N VAL A 17 12.33 10.49 -13.65
CA VAL A 17 11.56 11.15 -12.59
C VAL A 17 11.06 10.18 -11.50
N PRO A 18 10.46 9.00 -11.82
CA PRO A 18 10.04 8.06 -10.79
C PRO A 18 11.21 7.40 -10.05
N TRP A 19 12.32 7.11 -10.73
CA TRP A 19 13.53 6.58 -10.08
C TRP A 19 14.16 7.60 -9.14
N ALA A 20 14.26 8.86 -9.57
CA ALA A 20 14.72 9.95 -8.72
C ALA A 20 13.83 10.11 -7.49
N ALA A 21 12.49 10.06 -7.65
CA ALA A 21 11.56 10.10 -6.52
C ALA A 21 11.75 8.92 -5.56
N ILE A 22 11.84 7.69 -6.07
CA ILE A 22 12.08 6.48 -5.25
C ILE A 22 13.40 6.56 -4.49
N SER A 23 14.48 7.04 -5.12
CA SER A 23 15.78 7.21 -4.47
C SER A 23 15.80 8.34 -3.44
N LEU A 24 15.00 9.39 -3.62
CA LEU A 24 14.99 10.55 -2.73
C LEU A 24 14.16 10.33 -1.45
N VAL A 25 13.16 9.44 -1.49
CA VAL A 25 12.34 9.05 -0.32
C VAL A 25 13.18 8.53 0.86
N PRO A 26 14.07 7.54 0.72
CA PRO A 26 14.90 7.07 1.83
C PRO A 26 15.95 8.11 2.27
N VAL A 27 16.39 8.99 1.36
CA VAL A 27 17.28 10.11 1.71
C VAL A 27 16.55 11.11 2.61
N MET A 28 15.30 11.45 2.31
CA MET A 28 14.48 12.31 3.17
C MET A 28 14.19 11.67 4.53
N PHE A 29 14.07 10.34 4.59
CA PHE A 29 13.86 9.62 5.85
C PHE A 29 15.05 9.73 6.82
N LEU A 30 16.28 9.96 6.33
CA LEU A 30 17.46 10.21 7.18
C LEU A 30 17.42 11.56 7.91
N PHE A 31 16.59 12.51 7.44
CA PHE A 31 16.40 13.81 8.06
C PHE A 31 15.21 13.86 9.03
N TYR A 32 14.52 12.73 9.20
CA TYR A 32 13.40 12.55 10.15
C TYR A 32 13.92 12.68 11.58
N GLY A 33 13.36 13.62 12.38
CA GLY A 33 13.82 13.89 13.76
C GLY A 33 14.61 15.20 13.99
N THR A 34 14.69 16.10 13.01
CA THR A 34 15.18 17.47 13.21
C THR A 34 14.02 18.44 13.47
N VAL A 35 14.30 19.69 13.87
CA VAL A 35 13.30 20.77 14.12
C VAL A 35 12.45 21.10 12.87
N LEU A 36 12.75 20.50 11.72
CA LEU A 36 12.07 20.67 10.43
C LEU A 36 11.09 19.53 10.09
N ASP A 37 10.61 18.74 11.04
CA ASP A 37 9.77 17.56 10.78
C ASP A 37 8.54 17.88 9.89
N ASP A 38 7.80 18.96 10.20
CA ASP A 38 6.64 19.41 9.41
C ASP A 38 7.00 19.80 7.96
N ALA A 39 8.21 20.32 7.74
CA ALA A 39 8.65 20.77 6.43
C ALA A 39 9.04 19.60 5.50
N VAL A 40 9.40 18.44 6.05
CA VAL A 40 9.80 17.25 5.26
C VAL A 40 8.59 16.47 4.72
N HIS A 41 7.43 16.59 5.38
CA HIS A 41 6.19 15.92 4.96
C HIS A 41 5.62 16.47 3.64
N LEU A 42 5.72 17.79 3.43
CA LEU A 42 5.26 18.47 2.21
C LEU A 42 5.93 17.92 0.92
N PRO A 43 7.28 17.91 0.79
CA PRO A 43 7.93 17.35 -0.38
C PRO A 43 7.71 15.84 -0.49
N MET A 44 7.62 15.11 0.62
CA MET A 44 7.33 13.68 0.61
C MET A 44 5.96 13.38 -0.03
N SER A 45 4.92 14.15 0.31
CA SER A 45 3.59 14.00 -0.31
C SER A 45 3.61 14.25 -1.82
N ALA A 46 4.40 15.24 -2.27
CA ALA A 46 4.56 15.55 -3.69
C ALA A 46 5.27 14.41 -4.44
N PHE A 47 6.32 13.82 -3.87
CA PHE A 47 7.01 12.67 -4.45
C PHE A 47 6.10 11.44 -4.55
N PHE A 48 5.30 11.15 -3.52
CA PHE A 48 4.30 10.09 -3.58
C PHE A 48 3.27 10.33 -4.70
N GLY A 49 2.78 11.56 -4.86
CA GLY A 49 1.88 11.93 -5.94
C GLY A 49 2.48 11.70 -7.33
N VAL A 50 3.78 12.01 -7.50
CA VAL A 50 4.52 11.75 -8.76
C VAL A 50 4.64 10.25 -9.02
N ILE A 51 4.92 9.44 -8.00
CA ILE A 51 4.99 7.98 -8.11
C ILE A 51 3.63 7.40 -8.52
N ILE A 52 2.54 7.79 -7.83
CA ILE A 52 1.18 7.33 -8.14
C ILE A 52 0.79 7.71 -9.58
N ARG A 53 1.03 8.97 -9.98
CA ARG A 53 0.75 9.44 -11.35
C ARG A 53 1.55 8.65 -12.40
N SER A 54 2.82 8.35 -12.12
CA SER A 54 3.67 7.56 -13.01
C SER A 54 3.19 6.12 -13.17
N THR A 55 2.58 5.54 -12.12
CA THR A 55 1.94 4.22 -12.17
C THR A 55 0.64 4.24 -12.98
N LEU A 56 -0.13 5.33 -12.94
CA LEU A 56 -1.41 5.46 -13.66
C LEU A 56 -1.24 5.68 -15.18
N HIS A 57 -0.22 6.43 -15.61
CA HIS A 57 0.08 6.62 -17.04
C HIS A 57 0.98 5.49 -17.59
N ALA A 58 0.49 4.26 -17.47
CA ALA A 58 1.16 2.98 -17.70
C ALA A 58 1.80 2.74 -19.10
N GLY A 59 1.85 3.73 -20.00
CA GLY A 59 2.29 3.55 -21.38
C GLY A 59 3.80 3.47 -21.62
N ARG A 60 4.67 3.99 -20.72
CA ARG A 60 6.12 4.13 -21.01
C ARG A 60 7.09 4.03 -19.82
N SER A 61 6.63 3.76 -18.60
CA SER A 61 7.49 3.85 -17.41
C SER A 61 7.88 2.47 -16.83
N PRO A 62 9.06 2.34 -16.20
CA PRO A 62 9.55 1.09 -15.61
C PRO A 62 8.78 0.65 -14.34
N VAL A 63 7.91 1.51 -13.77
CA VAL A 63 7.01 1.10 -12.66
C VAL A 63 5.87 0.20 -13.11
N HIS A 64 5.79 -0.13 -14.41
CA HIS A 64 4.94 -1.22 -14.91
C HIS A 64 5.25 -2.58 -14.26
N LEU A 65 6.44 -2.77 -13.67
CA LEU A 65 6.74 -3.95 -12.85
C LEU A 65 5.82 -4.11 -11.63
N VAL A 66 5.26 -3.01 -11.12
CA VAL A 66 4.29 -3.01 -10.00
C VAL A 66 2.90 -3.46 -10.45
N ASN A 67 2.59 -3.39 -11.76
CA ASN A 67 1.33 -3.89 -12.31
C ASN A 67 1.30 -5.42 -12.50
N ASN A 68 2.14 -6.16 -11.75
CA ASN A 68 2.13 -7.61 -11.76
C ASN A 68 1.04 -8.13 -10.82
N SER A 69 0.39 -9.24 -11.20
CA SER A 69 -0.63 -9.93 -10.39
C SER A 69 -0.15 -10.21 -8.96
N PHE A 70 1.15 -10.45 -8.79
CA PHE A 70 1.79 -10.62 -7.48
C PHE A 70 1.66 -9.39 -6.56
N PHE A 71 1.89 -8.18 -7.07
CA PHE A 71 1.74 -6.95 -6.28
C PHE A 71 0.28 -6.64 -5.96
N GLY A 72 -0.64 -6.97 -6.88
CA GLY A 72 -2.08 -6.91 -6.62
C GLY A 72 -2.50 -7.85 -5.48
N TYR A 73 -1.98 -9.09 -5.49
CA TYR A 73 -2.20 -10.07 -4.41
C TYR A 73 -1.59 -9.63 -3.08
N LEU A 74 -0.37 -9.07 -3.09
CA LEU A 74 0.25 -8.50 -1.88
C LEU A 74 -0.56 -7.34 -1.31
N GLY A 75 -1.09 -6.46 -2.17
CA GLY A 75 -1.93 -5.34 -1.74
C GLY A 75 -3.21 -5.80 -1.07
N GLN A 76 -3.85 -6.84 -1.62
CA GLN A 76 -5.03 -7.46 -1.03
C GLN A 76 -4.75 -8.07 0.35
N ILE A 77 -3.65 -8.83 0.51
CA ILE A 77 -3.26 -9.36 1.83
C ILE A 77 -2.92 -8.23 2.81
N SER A 78 -2.27 -7.15 2.34
CA SER A 78 -1.88 -6.01 3.18
C SER A 78 -3.08 -5.32 3.82
N TYR A 79 -4.21 -5.27 3.12
CA TYR A 79 -5.46 -4.77 3.69
C TYR A 79 -5.94 -5.65 4.86
N GLY A 80 -5.94 -6.98 4.69
CA GLY A 80 -6.24 -7.91 5.77
C GLY A 80 -5.33 -7.72 6.98
N ILE A 81 -4.02 -7.57 6.75
CA ILE A 81 -3.03 -7.32 7.81
C ILE A 81 -3.40 -6.05 8.58
N TYR A 82 -3.74 -4.97 7.89
CA TYR A 82 -4.17 -3.73 8.54
C TYR A 82 -5.42 -3.91 9.41
N CYS A 83 -6.41 -4.68 8.98
CA CYS A 83 -7.62 -4.90 9.79
C CYS A 83 -7.36 -5.77 11.03
N TYR A 84 -6.55 -6.83 10.89
CA TYR A 84 -6.43 -7.85 11.94
C TYR A 84 -5.19 -7.73 12.84
N HIS A 85 -4.19 -6.92 12.47
CA HIS A 85 -2.94 -6.84 13.25
C HIS A 85 -3.17 -6.44 14.71
N VAL A 86 -4.05 -5.49 15.01
CA VAL A 86 -4.33 -5.06 16.39
C VAL A 86 -4.88 -6.22 17.23
N PHE A 87 -5.80 -7.01 16.65
CA PHE A 87 -6.36 -8.18 17.31
C PHE A 87 -5.31 -9.29 17.51
N CYS A 88 -4.49 -9.54 16.48
CA CYS A 88 -3.43 -10.54 16.52
C CYS A 88 -2.34 -10.18 17.54
N ILE A 89 -1.97 -8.90 17.64
CA ILE A 89 -1.05 -8.40 18.68
C ILE A 89 -1.61 -8.67 20.07
N GLY A 90 -2.88 -8.33 20.31
CA GLY A 90 -3.53 -8.56 21.61
C GLY A 90 -3.55 -10.05 22.00
N LEU A 91 -3.82 -10.93 21.03
CA LEU A 91 -3.78 -12.37 21.24
C LEU A 91 -2.36 -12.89 21.48
N ALA A 92 -1.39 -12.42 20.69
CA ALA A 92 0.02 -12.80 20.83
C ALA A 92 0.57 -12.39 22.20
N ILE A 93 0.26 -11.19 22.70
CA ILE A 93 0.65 -10.76 24.04
C ILE A 93 0.11 -11.71 25.11
N ARG A 94 -1.18 -12.10 25.04
CA ARG A 94 -1.79 -13.02 26.01
C ARG A 94 -1.13 -14.40 26.00
N LEU A 95 -0.89 -14.95 24.80
CA LEU A 95 -0.23 -16.25 24.64
C LEU A 95 1.21 -16.23 25.18
N THR A 96 1.95 -15.16 24.87
CA THR A 96 3.34 -15.01 25.34
C THR A 96 3.39 -14.81 26.85
N ALA A 97 2.46 -14.03 27.43
CA ALA A 97 2.36 -13.84 28.88
C ALA A 97 2.06 -15.15 29.64
N GLN A 98 1.23 -16.04 29.08
CA GLN A 98 0.94 -17.35 29.68
C GLN A 98 2.11 -18.33 29.60
N SER A 99 2.96 -18.20 28.58
CA SER A 99 4.09 -19.11 28.36
C SER A 99 5.27 -18.90 29.32
N GLY A 100 5.26 -17.84 30.13
CA GLY A 100 6.28 -17.58 31.15
C GLY A 100 7.65 -17.15 30.62
N TYR A 101 7.82 -17.05 29.29
CA TYR A 101 9.05 -16.56 28.68
C TYR A 101 9.19 -15.06 28.90
N THR A 102 10.14 -14.66 29.74
CA THR A 102 10.48 -13.25 30.03
C THR A 102 11.85 -12.89 29.46
N GLY A 103 12.02 -11.63 29.04
CA GLY A 103 13.29 -11.13 28.49
C GLY A 103 13.39 -11.18 26.96
N PRO A 104 14.61 -11.13 26.39
CA PRO A 104 14.84 -11.00 24.94
C PRO A 104 14.24 -12.15 24.12
N SER A 105 14.23 -13.36 24.68
CA SER A 105 13.61 -14.55 24.07
C SER A 105 12.09 -14.44 24.02
N GLY A 106 11.45 -13.88 25.06
CA GLY A 106 10.03 -13.60 25.09
C GLY A 106 9.61 -12.55 24.06
N ASN A 107 10.41 -11.50 23.88
CA ASN A 107 10.16 -10.49 22.84
C ASN A 107 10.31 -11.06 21.42
N LEU A 108 11.34 -11.89 21.19
CA LEU A 108 11.52 -12.54 19.89
C LEU A 108 10.33 -13.46 19.57
N LEU A 109 9.88 -14.24 20.57
CA LEU A 109 8.71 -15.10 20.44
C LEU A 109 7.45 -14.27 20.17
N LEU A 110 7.24 -13.17 20.90
CA LEU A 110 6.10 -12.27 20.70
C LEU A 110 6.05 -11.74 19.28
N TYR A 111 7.16 -11.22 18.74
CA TYR A 111 7.19 -10.68 17.38
C TYR A 111 6.98 -11.77 16.33
N ALA A 112 7.67 -12.91 16.47
CA ALA A 112 7.50 -14.04 15.55
C ALA A 112 6.04 -14.51 15.53
N LEU A 113 5.43 -14.66 16.71
CA LEU A 113 4.07 -15.14 16.88
C LEU A 113 3.05 -14.10 16.40
N THR A 114 3.29 -12.81 16.65
CA THR A 114 2.47 -11.71 16.12
C THR A 114 2.47 -11.73 14.60
N ILE A 115 3.64 -11.75 13.95
CA ILE A 115 3.74 -11.73 12.49
C ILE A 115 3.09 -12.99 11.91
N ALA A 116 3.40 -14.16 12.45
CA ALA A 116 2.84 -15.43 12.01
C ALA A 116 1.30 -15.43 12.11
N LEU A 117 0.73 -15.03 13.26
CA LEU A 117 -0.71 -14.95 13.43
C LEU A 117 -1.34 -13.93 12.48
N THR A 118 -0.74 -12.75 12.36
CA THR A 118 -1.31 -11.67 11.55
C THR A 118 -1.36 -12.07 10.08
N VAL A 119 -0.27 -12.64 9.55
CA VAL A 119 -0.20 -13.14 8.17
C VAL A 119 -1.15 -14.31 7.97
N PHE A 120 -1.20 -15.26 8.90
CA PHE A 120 -2.08 -16.42 8.81
C PHE A 120 -3.56 -16.01 8.82
N VAL A 121 -3.99 -15.21 9.79
CA VAL A 121 -5.37 -14.72 9.91
C VAL A 121 -5.74 -13.87 8.70
N SER A 122 -4.84 -13.03 8.21
CA SER A 122 -5.10 -12.21 7.03
C SER A 122 -5.21 -13.05 5.76
N ALA A 123 -4.36 -14.07 5.57
CA ALA A 123 -4.44 -14.96 4.43
C ALA A 123 -5.73 -15.80 4.44
N VAL A 124 -6.12 -16.30 5.63
CA VAL A 124 -7.38 -17.05 5.81
C VAL A 124 -8.58 -16.14 5.54
N SER A 125 -8.60 -14.92 6.11
CA SER A 125 -9.69 -13.97 5.90
C SER A 125 -9.79 -13.52 4.44
N PHE A 126 -8.66 -13.30 3.76
CA PHE A 126 -8.62 -12.97 2.35
C PHE A 126 -9.30 -14.05 1.48
N HIS A 127 -9.01 -15.33 1.76
CA HIS A 127 -9.59 -16.43 0.99
C HIS A 127 -11.08 -16.65 1.32
N PHE A 128 -11.49 -16.49 2.58
CA PHE A 128 -12.86 -16.78 3.03
C PHE A 128 -13.85 -15.61 2.93
N PHE A 129 -13.40 -14.37 3.06
CA PHE A 129 -14.25 -13.19 3.03
C PHE A 129 -14.03 -12.38 1.76
N GLU A 130 -12.78 -12.06 1.45
CA GLU A 130 -12.50 -11.08 0.39
C GLU A 130 -12.75 -11.64 -1.02
N TYR A 131 -12.35 -12.89 -1.27
CA TYR A 131 -12.60 -13.57 -2.55
C TYR A 131 -14.10 -13.75 -2.88
N PRO A 132 -14.97 -14.25 -1.96
CA PRO A 132 -16.40 -14.36 -2.25
C PRO A 132 -17.10 -13.00 -2.30
N ILE A 133 -16.72 -12.02 -1.46
CA ILE A 133 -17.33 -10.69 -1.46
C ILE A 133 -17.02 -9.95 -2.76
N THR A 134 -15.77 -9.98 -3.26
CA THR A 134 -15.44 -9.37 -4.56
C THR A 134 -16.08 -10.12 -5.73
N ALA A 135 -16.22 -11.44 -5.66
CA ALA A 135 -16.96 -12.20 -6.66
C ALA A 135 -18.45 -11.82 -6.69
N MET A 136 -19.07 -11.59 -5.53
CA MET A 136 -20.46 -11.18 -5.41
C MET A 136 -20.67 -9.73 -5.84
N SER A 137 -19.80 -8.83 -5.40
CA SER A 137 -19.81 -7.41 -5.77
C SER A 137 -19.74 -7.22 -7.30
N ARG A 138 -18.85 -7.94 -7.98
CA ARG A 138 -18.79 -7.91 -9.46
C ARG A 138 -20.10 -8.31 -10.14
N ARG A 139 -20.90 -9.19 -9.53
CA ARG A 139 -22.21 -9.60 -10.07
C ARG A 139 -23.30 -8.55 -9.81
N LEU A 140 -23.25 -7.85 -8.68
CA LEU A 140 -24.19 -6.78 -8.34
C LEU A 140 -23.94 -5.49 -9.12
N PHE A 141 -22.68 -5.06 -9.28
CA PHE A 141 -22.34 -3.79 -9.94
C PHE A 141 -22.39 -3.85 -11.48
N VAL A 142 -22.44 -5.04 -12.08
CA VAL A 142 -22.72 -5.20 -13.53
C VAL A 142 -24.16 -4.80 -13.89
N HIS A 143 -25.07 -4.71 -12.92
CA HIS A 143 -26.48 -4.33 -13.12
C HIS A 143 -26.82 -2.89 -12.72
N SER A 144 -25.83 -1.99 -12.58
CA SER A 144 -26.10 -0.57 -12.39
C SER A 144 -26.09 0.17 -13.75
N PRO A 145 -27.25 0.47 -14.38
CA PRO A 145 -27.33 1.31 -15.57
C PRO A 145 -27.10 2.80 -15.26
N LEU A 146 -26.12 3.15 -14.43
CA LEU A 146 -25.77 4.56 -14.16
C LEU A 146 -24.80 5.16 -15.21
N SER A 147 -24.72 4.56 -16.40
CA SER A 147 -24.10 5.20 -17.57
C SER A 147 -25.09 5.69 -18.63
N GLU A 148 -26.42 5.57 -18.40
CA GLU A 148 -27.44 6.22 -19.25
C GLU A 148 -27.57 7.75 -19.00
N GLY A 149 -26.51 8.39 -18.52
CA GLY A 149 -26.47 9.81 -18.17
C GLY A 149 -25.43 10.66 -18.93
N SER A 150 -24.73 10.11 -19.93
CA SER A 150 -23.95 10.93 -20.86
C SER A 150 -24.75 11.12 -22.16
N CYS A 151 -25.94 11.69 -22.02
CA CYS A 151 -26.70 12.21 -23.14
C CYS A 151 -26.32 13.69 -23.31
N ARG A 152 -25.75 13.99 -24.50
CA ARG A 152 -25.31 15.28 -25.06
C ARG A 152 -23.82 15.61 -24.97
#